data_AF-A0A261KVX6-F1
#
_entry.id   AF-A0A261KVX6-F1
#
_cell.length_a   1.000
_cell.length_b   1.000
_cell.length_c   1.000
_cell.angle_alpha   90.00
_cell.angle_beta   90.00
_cell.angle_gamma   90.00
#
_symmetry.space_group_name_H-M   'P 1'
#
loop_
_entity.id
_entity.type
_entity.pdbx_description
1 polymer ?
#
loop_
_entity_poly.entity_id
_entity_poly.type
_entity_poly.pdbx_seq_one_letter_code
_entity_poly.pdbx_strand_id
1 'polypeptide(L)'
;MVKTRKEIAAVVPQSGTALSANLWVKPAATSETSLTEKWIDFCWQPQVAEQMSLLTQITSPILPGINTNELTSEINNNPLLLPPKEVLEKSEFLYPLADSTIEQYRQLWREIRISTE
;
A
#
# COMPACT_ATOMS: atom_id res chain seq x y z
N MET A 1 19.57 -11.89 -0.22
CA MET A 1 19.42 -11.28 -1.57
C MET A 1 18.11 -11.79 -2.16
N VAL A 2 17.12 -10.93 -2.35
CA VAL A 2 15.84 -11.33 -2.97
C VAL A 2 16.13 -11.69 -4.44
N LYS A 3 15.81 -12.91 -4.86
CA LYS A 3 15.95 -13.32 -6.27
C LYS A 3 14.85 -12.64 -7.08
N THR A 4 15.22 -11.71 -7.96
CA THR A 4 14.29 -11.11 -8.92
C THR A 4 14.11 -12.06 -10.11
N ARG A 5 12.86 -12.33 -10.47
CA ARG A 5 12.46 -13.11 -11.65
C ARG A 5 12.04 -12.15 -12.75
N LYS A 6 12.82 -12.05 -13.82
CA LYS A 6 12.59 -11.07 -14.90
C LYS A 6 11.35 -11.42 -15.73
N GLU A 7 10.87 -12.65 -15.62
CA GLU A 7 9.69 -13.17 -16.29
C GLU A 7 8.36 -12.83 -15.59
N ILE A 8 8.40 -12.26 -14.38
CA ILE A 8 7.21 -11.89 -13.60
C ILE A 8 7.08 -10.37 -13.56
N ALA A 9 5.89 -9.87 -13.91
CA ALA A 9 5.52 -8.47 -13.77
C ALA A 9 4.19 -8.35 -13.02
N ALA A 10 4.04 -7.25 -12.29
CA ALA A 10 2.76 -6.84 -11.71
C ALA A 10 2.14 -5.75 -12.58
N VAL A 11 0.81 -5.67 -12.57
CA VAL A 11 0.04 -4.65 -13.28
C VAL A 11 -1.07 -4.12 -12.38
N VAL A 12 -1.37 -2.84 -12.51
CA VAL A 12 -2.57 -2.24 -11.92
C VAL A 12 -3.65 -2.16 -13.02
N PRO A 13 -4.82 -2.79 -12.85
CA PRO A 13 -5.88 -2.75 -13.85
C PRO A 13 -6.35 -1.32 -14.14
N GLN A 14 -6.58 -0.99 -15.41
CA GLN A 14 -7.08 0.32 -15.84
C GLN A 14 -8.51 0.63 -15.34
N SER A 15 -9.27 -0.40 -14.96
CA SER A 15 -10.58 -0.30 -14.34
C SER A 15 -10.52 0.12 -12.87
N GLY A 16 -9.32 0.19 -12.27
CA GLY A 16 -9.13 0.34 -10.84
C GLY A 16 -9.00 -1.00 -10.11
N THR A 17 -8.58 -0.92 -8.85
CA THR A 17 -8.36 -2.07 -7.96
C THR A 17 -8.61 -1.68 -6.50
N ALA A 18 -8.48 -2.64 -5.58
CA ALA A 18 -8.51 -2.35 -4.14
C ALA A 18 -7.28 -1.51 -3.72
N LEU A 19 -7.53 -0.46 -2.94
CA LEU A 19 -6.54 0.33 -2.23
C LEU A 19 -6.40 -0.17 -0.79
N SER A 20 -5.18 -0.14 -0.28
CA SER A 20 -4.88 -0.50 1.10
C SER A 20 -3.79 0.40 1.67
N ALA A 21 -3.88 0.69 2.97
CA ALA A 21 -2.86 1.44 3.69
C ALA A 21 -2.41 0.63 4.92
N ASN A 22 -1.10 0.51 5.08
CA ASN A 22 -0.50 -0.05 6.30
C ASN A 22 -0.15 1.11 7.22
N LEU A 23 -0.77 1.15 8.41
CA LEU A 23 -0.62 2.25 9.35
C LEU A 23 0.19 1.81 10.57
N TRP A 24 1.15 2.63 10.98
CA TRP A 24 1.70 2.54 12.32
C TRP A 24 0.70 3.12 13.32
N VAL A 25 0.45 2.38 14.39
CA VAL A 25 -0.51 2.77 15.43
C VAL A 25 0.12 2.65 16.81
N LYS A 26 -0.32 3.51 17.74
CA LYS A 26 -0.03 3.37 19.16
C LYS A 26 -1.18 2.61 19.82
N PRO A 27 -0.95 1.42 20.41
CA PRO A 27 -1.98 0.76 21.21
C PRO A 27 -2.37 1.61 22.41
N ALA A 28 -3.66 1.70 22.72
CA ALA A 28 -4.18 2.55 23.80
C ALA A 28 -3.57 2.25 25.18
N ALA A 29 -3.17 1.00 25.42
CA ALA A 29 -2.58 0.54 26.69
C ALA A 29 -1.08 0.88 26.85
N THR A 30 -0.44 1.52 25.85
CA THR A 30 1.00 1.81 25.87
C THR A 30 1.28 3.27 26.25
N SER A 31 2.29 3.46 27.11
CA SER A 31 2.80 4.79 27.43
C SER A 31 3.61 5.36 26.28
N GLU A 32 3.49 6.66 26.07
CA GLU A 32 4.19 7.36 25.00
C GLU A 32 5.67 7.51 25.28
N THR A 33 6.48 7.41 24.23
CA THR A 33 7.91 7.73 24.29
C THR A 33 8.24 8.68 23.15
N SER A 34 9.17 9.61 23.39
CA SER A 34 9.66 10.53 22.34
C SER A 34 10.38 9.81 21.20
N LEU A 35 10.68 8.51 21.35
CA LEU A 35 11.31 7.72 20.30
C LEU A 35 10.32 7.36 19.19
N THR A 36 9.02 7.22 19.51
CA THR A 36 7.99 6.88 18.52
C THR A 36 7.86 7.97 17.46
N GLU A 37 7.78 9.23 17.88
CA GLU A 37 7.70 10.38 16.97
C GLU A 37 8.98 10.51 16.13
N LYS A 38 10.16 10.41 16.77
CA LYS A 38 11.45 10.45 16.07
C LYS A 38 11.60 9.35 15.02
N TRP A 39 11.04 8.18 15.28
CA TRP A 39 11.04 7.07 14.31
C TRP A 39 10.16 7.40 13.09
N ILE A 40 8.96 7.93 13.32
CA ILE A 40 8.07 8.37 12.23
C ILE A 40 8.73 9.47 11.41
N ASP A 41 9.30 10.48 12.06
CA ASP A 41 10.02 11.59 11.41
C ASP A 41 11.19 11.09 10.56
N PHE A 42 11.97 10.14 11.08
CA PHE A 42 13.06 9.52 10.33
C PHE A 42 12.55 8.79 9.08
N CYS A 43 11.50 7.99 9.19
CA CYS A 43 10.91 7.28 8.05
C CYS A 43 10.28 8.22 7.01
N TRP A 44 9.95 9.45 7.40
CA TRP A 44 9.40 10.48 6.51
C TRP A 44 10.46 11.45 5.96
N GLN A 45 11.74 11.19 6.16
CA GLN A 45 12.77 11.88 5.39
C GLN A 45 12.70 11.42 3.92
N PRO A 46 12.71 12.31 2.91
CA PRO A 46 12.57 11.95 1.50
C PRO A 46 13.47 10.81 1.05
N GLN A 47 14.76 10.85 1.41
CA GLN A 47 15.70 9.80 1.02
C GLN A 47 15.35 8.44 1.64
N VAL A 48 14.89 8.43 2.90
CA VAL A 48 14.49 7.20 3.60
C VAL A 48 13.20 6.65 2.99
N ALA A 49 12.23 7.51 2.71
CA ALA A 49 10.97 7.14 2.07
C ALA A 49 11.19 6.52 0.67
N GLU A 50 12.07 7.08 -0.14
CA GLU A 50 12.43 6.53 -1.45
C GLU A 50 13.09 5.15 -1.30
N GLN A 51 14.12 5.05 -0.46
CA GLN A 51 14.83 3.78 -0.22
C GLN A 51 13.89 2.69 0.29
N MET A 52 13.03 3.00 1.25
CA MET A 52 12.03 2.06 1.76
C MET A 52 11.05 1.65 0.67
N SER A 53 10.61 2.57 -0.19
CA SER A 53 9.67 2.26 -1.25
C SER A 53 10.27 1.35 -2.32
N LEU A 54 11.53 1.59 -2.69
CA LEU A 54 12.27 0.73 -3.62
C LEU A 54 12.57 -0.65 -3.02
N LEU A 55 12.90 -0.72 -1.73
CA LEU A 55 13.19 -1.99 -1.06
C LEU A 55 11.95 -2.86 -0.88
N THR A 56 10.84 -2.25 -0.46
CA THR A 56 9.61 -2.96 -0.10
C THR A 56 8.64 -3.11 -1.27
N GLN A 57 8.83 -2.35 -2.35
CA GLN A 57 7.87 -2.22 -3.46
C GLN A 57 6.50 -1.70 -2.99
N ILE A 58 6.48 -0.87 -1.94
CA ILE A 58 5.29 -0.22 -1.37
C ILE A 58 5.53 1.28 -1.31
N THR A 59 4.53 2.07 -1.68
CA THR A 59 4.63 3.53 -1.71
C THR A 59 4.61 4.13 -0.31
N SER A 60 5.64 4.90 0.05
CA SER A 60 5.60 5.77 1.23
C SER A 60 4.60 6.91 1.04
N PRO A 61 3.80 7.27 2.08
CA PRO A 61 2.70 8.23 1.96
C PRO A 61 3.15 9.66 1.63
N ILE A 62 4.42 9.99 1.83
CA ILE A 62 4.94 11.34 1.52
C ILE A 62 5.30 11.51 0.05
N LEU A 63 5.58 10.41 -0.69
CA LEU A 63 6.09 10.48 -2.06
C LEU A 63 5.13 11.21 -3.02
N PRO A 64 3.80 11.00 -2.98
CA PRO A 64 2.89 11.73 -3.86
C PRO A 64 2.87 13.25 -3.63
N GLY A 65 3.36 13.73 -2.48
CA GLY A 65 3.44 15.15 -2.14
C GLY A 65 4.79 15.80 -2.49
N ILE A 66 5.80 15.02 -2.89
CA ILE A 66 7.13 15.51 -3.28
C ILE A 66 7.10 15.91 -4.76
N ASN A 67 7.83 16.97 -5.11
CA ASN A 67 7.96 17.38 -6.51
C ASN A 67 8.63 16.27 -7.31
N THR A 68 8.07 15.89 -8.47
CA THR A 68 8.63 14.83 -9.31
C THR A 68 10.08 15.13 -9.73
N ASN A 69 10.46 16.40 -9.88
CA ASN A 69 11.85 16.76 -10.19
C ASN A 69 12.85 16.47 -9.05
N GLU A 70 12.37 16.24 -7.83
CA GLU A 70 13.17 15.93 -6.64
C GLU A 70 13.28 14.43 -6.39
N LEU A 71 12.37 13.63 -6.97
CA LEU A 71 12.35 12.17 -6.84
C LEU A 71 13.32 11.50 -7.83
N THR A 72 13.87 10.35 -7.43
CA THR A 72 14.65 9.50 -8.34
C THR A 72 13.83 9.03 -9.54
N SER A 73 14.50 8.79 -10.67
CA SER A 73 13.86 8.25 -11.88
C SER A 73 13.28 6.84 -11.66
N GLU A 74 13.85 6.07 -10.73
CA GLU A 74 13.35 4.75 -10.33
C GLU A 74 11.97 4.81 -9.67
N ILE A 75 11.69 5.88 -8.91
CA ILE A 75 10.37 6.13 -8.32
C ILE A 75 9.43 6.74 -9.37
N ASN A 76 9.85 7.82 -10.03
CA ASN A 76 9.01 8.56 -10.98
C ASN A 76 8.51 7.70 -12.15
N ASN A 77 9.34 6.80 -12.65
CA ASN A 77 9.00 5.97 -13.80
C ASN A 77 8.39 4.61 -13.42
N ASN A 78 8.09 4.39 -12.12
CA ASN A 78 7.51 3.14 -11.65
C ASN A 78 6.00 3.29 -11.39
N PRO A 79 5.14 2.91 -12.35
CA PRO A 79 3.69 3.04 -12.21
C PRO A 79 3.08 2.08 -11.17
N LEU A 80 3.86 1.14 -10.62
CA LEU A 80 3.42 0.30 -9.51
C LEU A 80 3.58 1.00 -8.16
N LEU A 81 4.57 1.90 -8.04
CA LEU A 81 4.77 2.73 -6.85
C LEU A 81 3.97 4.03 -6.94
N LEU A 82 3.91 4.65 -8.11
CA LEU A 82 3.13 5.87 -8.35
C LEU A 82 2.16 5.63 -9.51
N PRO A 83 1.01 4.97 -9.27
CA PRO A 83 0.01 4.74 -10.31
C PRO A 83 -0.52 6.06 -10.89
N PRO A 84 -0.94 6.07 -12.17
CA PRO A 84 -1.62 7.21 -12.76
C PRO A 84 -2.85 7.63 -11.94
N LYS A 85 -3.09 8.94 -11.86
CA LYS A 85 -4.20 9.50 -11.09
C LYS A 85 -5.56 8.92 -11.51
N GLU A 86 -5.76 8.71 -12.81
CA GLU A 86 -7.01 8.18 -13.38
C GLU A 86 -7.28 6.74 -12.94
N VAL A 87 -6.23 5.97 -12.61
CA VAL A 87 -6.35 4.61 -12.07
C VAL A 87 -6.68 4.66 -10.59
N LEU A 88 -6.07 5.58 -9.83
CA LEU A 88 -6.38 5.80 -8.42
C LEU A 88 -7.83 6.26 -8.22
N GLU A 89 -8.34 7.14 -9.08
CA GLU A 89 -9.74 7.62 -9.05
C GLU A 89 -10.78 6.51 -9.30
N LYS A 90 -10.37 5.41 -9.94
CA LYS A 90 -11.22 4.22 -10.17
C LYS A 90 -10.99 3.12 -9.14
N SER A 91 -10.01 3.31 -8.26
CA SER A 91 -9.66 2.35 -7.22
C SER A 91 -10.34 2.74 -5.90
N GLU A 92 -10.52 1.80 -4.99
CA GLU A 92 -11.30 2.05 -3.77
C GLU A 92 -10.69 1.38 -2.53
N PHE A 93 -10.83 2.04 -1.37
CA PHE A 93 -10.58 1.42 -0.09
C PHE A 93 -11.78 0.57 0.32
N LEU A 94 -11.52 -0.54 1.01
CA LEU A 94 -12.59 -1.27 1.67
C LEU A 94 -13.03 -0.52 2.93
N TYR A 95 -14.24 0.03 2.91
CA TYR A 95 -14.85 0.65 4.09
C TYR A 95 -15.31 -0.42 5.09
N PRO A 96 -15.39 -0.09 6.40
CA PRO A 96 -16.01 -0.95 7.38
C PRO A 96 -17.43 -1.34 6.95
N LEU A 97 -17.71 -2.64 6.94
CA LEU A 97 -19.01 -3.20 6.56
C LEU A 97 -19.79 -3.58 7.82
N ALA A 98 -21.12 -3.62 7.70
CA ALA A 98 -21.96 -4.18 8.74
C ALA A 98 -21.69 -5.68 8.92
N ASP A 99 -21.83 -6.19 10.15
CA ASP A 99 -21.56 -7.61 10.48
C ASP A 99 -22.38 -8.57 9.61
N SER A 100 -23.64 -8.24 9.31
CA SER A 100 -24.50 -9.04 8.42
C SER A 100 -23.92 -9.18 7.01
N THR A 101 -23.35 -8.10 6.46
CA THR A 101 -22.68 -8.09 5.16
C THR A 101 -21.39 -8.91 5.22
N ILE A 102 -20.60 -8.77 6.29
CA ILE A 102 -19.38 -9.55 6.49
C ILE A 102 -19.70 -11.06 6.48
N GLU A 103 -20.75 -11.48 7.17
CA GLU A 103 -21.14 -12.90 7.19
C GLU A 103 -21.57 -13.42 5.82
N GLN A 104 -22.24 -12.60 5.01
CA GLN A 104 -22.55 -12.96 3.60
C GLN A 104 -21.26 -13.17 2.78
N TYR A 105 -20.29 -12.26 2.87
CA TYR A 105 -18.99 -12.42 2.20
C TYR A 105 -18.26 -13.68 2.68
N ARG A 106 -18.28 -13.97 3.98
CA ARG A 106 -17.67 -15.20 4.53
C ARG A 106 -18.35 -16.45 3.99
N GLN A 107 -19.68 -16.46 3.91
CA GLN A 107 -20.41 -17.59 3.33
C GLN A 107 -20.02 -17.82 1.87
N LEU A 108 -20.09 -16.77 1.04
CA LEU A 108 -19.72 -16.84 -0.38
C LEU A 108 -18.27 -17.32 -0.56
N TRP A 109 -17.34 -16.80 0.24
CA TRP A 109 -15.93 -17.24 0.19
C TRP A 109 -15.78 -18.73 0.51
N ARG A 110 -16.50 -19.25 1.52
CA ARG A 110 -16.48 -20.68 1.84
C ARG A 110 -17.05 -21.51 0.69
N GLU A 111 -18.17 -21.09 0.11
CA GLU A 111 -18.79 -21.78 -1.02
C GLU A 111 -17.83 -21.88 -2.21
N ILE A 112 -17.21 -20.76 -2.63
CA ILE A 112 -16.23 -20.72 -3.73
C ILE A 112 -15.01 -21.62 -3.46
N ARG A 113 -14.56 -21.69 -2.20
CA ARG A 113 -13.37 -22.48 -1.82
C ARG A 113 -13.63 -23.97 -1.68
N ILE A 114 -14.87 -24.36 -1.37
CA ILE A 114 -15.28 -25.74 -1.15
C ILE A 114 -15.87 -26.34 -2.43
N SER A 115 -16.48 -25.52 -3.30
CA SER A 115 -16.97 -25.95 -4.60
C SER A 115 -15.82 -26.53 -5.40
N THR A 116 -15.79 -27.86 -5.44
CA THR A 116 -14.97 -28.66 -6.33
C THR A 116 -15.87 -28.95 -7.52
N GLU A 117 -15.64 -28.27 -8.63
CA GLU A 117 -15.93 -28.91 -9.92
C GLU A 117 -14.91 -30.04 -10.14
#